data_AF-A0A081A3Z4-F1
#
_entry.id   AF-A0A081A3Z4-F1
#
_cell.length_a   1.000
_cell.length_b   1.000
_cell.length_c   1.000
_cell.angle_alpha   90.00
_cell.angle_beta   90.00
_cell.angle_gamma   90.00
#
_symmetry.space_group_name_H-M   'P 1'
#
loop_
_entity.id
_entity.type
_entity.pdbx_description
1 polymer ?
#
loop_
_entity_poly.entity_id
_entity_poly.type
_entity_poly.pdbx_seq_one_letter_code
_entity_poly.pdbx_strand_id
1 'polypeptide(L)' 'MQIPEVITRERTNATAMETLCIILYKPFVPVRWYDIEDFFSRSSCGLSNIFLHLLKLLDVQYSDLLQLNRSVVTKRLDV' A
#
# COMPACT_ATOMS: atom_id res chain seq x y z
N MET A 1 -9.67 -12.26 20.03
CA MET A 1 -9.81 -12.11 18.57
C MET A 1 -8.41 -12.23 17.98
N GLN A 2 -8.13 -13.24 17.15
CA GLN A 2 -6.82 -13.35 16.49
C GLN A 2 -6.79 -12.39 15.31
N ILE A 3 -5.85 -11.44 15.31
CA ILE A 3 -5.64 -10.54 14.18
C ILE A 3 -4.81 -11.30 13.15
N PRO A 4 -5.26 -11.44 11.89
CA PRO A 4 -4.50 -12.15 10.86
C PRO A 4 -3.13 -11.52 10.64
N GLU A 5 -2.14 -12.35 10.34
CA GLU A 5 -0.81 -11.90 9.94
C GLU A 5 -0.71 -11.74 8.42
N VAL A 6 0.11 -10.79 8.00
CA VAL A 6 0.48 -10.52 6.61
C VAL A 6 1.97 -10.72 6.50
N ILE A 7 2.39 -11.58 5.57
CA ILE A 7 3.79 -11.86 5.30
C ILE A 7 4.10 -11.45 3.87
N THR A 8 4.95 -10.44 3.70
CA THR A 8 5.36 -9.99 2.36
C THR A 8 6.31 -10.98 1.70
N ARG A 9 6.58 -10.80 0.41
CA ARG A 9 7.54 -11.61 -0.35
C ARG A 9 8.95 -11.56 0.27
N GLU A 10 9.32 -10.39 0.78
CA GLU A 10 10.59 -10.09 1.45
C GLU A 10 10.61 -10.58 2.90
N ARG A 11 9.59 -11.35 3.33
CA ARG A 11 9.40 -11.85 4.70
C ARG A 11 9.27 -10.74 5.75
N THR A 12 8.74 -9.60 5.35
CA THR A 12 8.31 -8.58 6.32
C THR A 12 6.98 -9.03 6.90
N ASN A 13 6.96 -9.33 8.20
CA ASN A 13 5.75 -9.74 8.91
C ASN A 13 5.04 -8.50 9.46
N ALA A 14 3.74 -8.40 9.30
CA ALA A 14 2.89 -7.35 9.86
C ALA A 14 1.54 -7.90 10.27
N THR A 15 0.83 -7.19 11.15
CA THR A 15 -0.58 -7.53 11.42
C THR A 15 -1.47 -6.96 10.33
N ALA A 16 -2.63 -7.56 10.08
CA ALA A 16 -3.62 -7.03 9.15
C ALA A 16 -4.02 -5.58 9.49
N MET A 17 -4.12 -5.25 10.79
CA MET A 17 -4.43 -3.90 11.26
C MET A 17 -3.32 -2.90 10.97
N GLU A 18 -2.06 -3.26 11.27
CA GLU A 18 -0.90 -2.42 10.96
C GLU A 18 -0.82 -2.13 9.46
N THR A 19 -1.00 -3.18 8.66
CA THR A 19 -0.97 -3.12 7.20
C THR A 19 -2.07 -2.18 6.67
N LEU A 20 -3.27 -2.25 7.24
CA LEU A 20 -4.38 -1.33 6.94
C LEU A 20 -4.06 0.12 7.32
N CYS A 21 -3.44 0.36 8.46
CA CYS A 21 -3.04 1.71 8.87
C CYS A 21 -2.01 2.32 7.90
N ILE A 22 -1.02 1.53 7.47
CA ILE A 22 0.02 1.99 6.54
C ILE A 22 -0.58 2.38 5.17
N ILE A 23 -1.49 1.56 4.61
CA ILE A 23 -2.12 1.84 3.31
C ILE A 23 -3.08 3.02 3.36
N LEU A 24 -3.74 3.30 4.50
CA LEU A 24 -4.60 4.48 4.63
C LEU A 24 -3.80 5.75 4.89
N TYR A 25 -2.71 5.66 5.63
CA TYR A 25 -1.88 6.81 6.01
C TYR A 25 -1.11 7.38 4.80
N LYS A 26 -0.45 6.51 4.02
CA LYS A 26 0.46 6.96 2.95
C LYS A 26 -0.20 7.76 1.80
N PRO A 27 -1.42 7.43 1.35
CA PRO A 27 -2.13 8.23 0.35
C PRO A 27 -2.68 9.53 0.92
N PHE A 28 -3.02 9.55 2.21
CA PHE A 28 -3.55 10.75 2.88
C PHE A 28 -2.46 11.80 3.12
N VAL A 29 -1.23 11.37 3.41
CA VAL A 29 -0.12 12.27 3.71
C VAL A 29 1.09 11.99 2.81
N PRO A 30 1.58 12.98 2.03
CA PRO A 30 2.76 12.83 1.19
C PRO A 30 4.08 12.90 1.99
N VAL A 31 4.19 12.14 3.07
CA VAL A 31 5.43 11.99 3.88
C VAL A 31 6.40 10.99 3.27
N ARG A 32 7.70 11.12 3.56
CA ARG A 32 8.68 10.10 3.19
C ARG A 32 8.62 8.94 4.20
N TRP A 33 9.09 7.77 3.77
CA TRP A 33 9.04 6.56 4.62
C TRP A 33 9.85 6.70 5.91
N TYR A 34 11.01 7.35 5.85
CA TYR A 34 11.86 7.60 7.01
C TYR A 34 11.21 8.54 8.04
N ASP A 35 10.33 9.44 7.60
CA ASP A 35 9.63 10.37 8.51
C ASP A 35 8.60 9.65 9.41
N ILE A 36 8.20 8.42 9.05
CA ILE A 36 7.15 7.66 9.75
C ILE A 36 7.66 6.33 10.33
N GLU A 37 8.97 6.11 10.30
CA GLU A 37 9.56 4.90 10.90
C GLU A 37 9.26 4.82 12.39
N ASP A 38 9.44 5.92 13.10
CA ASP A 38 9.18 6.02 14.54
C ASP A 38 7.69 5.83 14.86
N PHE A 39 6.80 6.39 14.03
CA PHE A 39 5.35 6.30 14.23
C PHE A 39 4.84 4.85 14.11
N PHE A 40 5.35 4.11 13.13
CA PHE A 40 4.98 2.70 12.91
C PHE A 40 5.91 1.70 13.60
N SER A 41 7.01 2.17 14.22
CA SER A 41 8.06 1.31 14.79
C SER A 41 8.62 0.30 13.78
N ARG A 42 8.76 0.73 12.53
CA ARG A 42 9.17 -0.08 11.38
C ARG A 42 10.21 0.65 10.57
N SER A 43 11.19 -0.07 10.04
CA SER A 43 12.11 0.51 9.06
C SER A 43 11.36 0.93 7.79
N SER A 44 11.87 1.95 7.10
CA SER A 44 11.33 2.42 5.81
C SER A 44 11.25 1.30 4.78
N CYS A 45 12.23 0.41 4.76
CA CYS A 45 12.21 -0.80 3.94
C CYS A 45 11.01 -1.69 4.27
N GLY A 46 10.76 -1.95 5.57
CA GLY A 46 9.62 -2.75 6.01
C GLY A 46 8.28 -2.10 5.65
N LEU A 47 8.15 -0.79 5.87
CA LEU A 47 6.97 -0.02 5.48
C LEU A 47 6.70 -0.08 3.97
N SER A 48 7.74 0.10 3.17
CA SER A 48 7.65 -0.01 1.71
C SER A 48 7.24 -1.40 1.25
N ASN A 49 7.78 -2.46 1.87
CA ASN A 49 7.41 -3.84 1.56
C ASN A 49 5.92 -4.11 1.84
N ILE A 50 5.45 -3.71 3.03
CA ILE A 50 4.06 -3.88 3.46
C ILE A 50 3.12 -3.11 2.52
N PHE A 51 3.45 -1.85 2.23
CA PHE A 51 2.66 -1.00 1.34
C PHE A 51 2.57 -1.56 -0.08
N LEU A 52 3.70 -1.97 -0.66
CA LEU A 52 3.74 -2.58 -1.99
C LEU A 52 2.94 -3.89 -2.05
N HIS A 53 3.02 -4.72 -0.99
CA HIS A 53 2.26 -5.96 -0.92
C HIS A 53 0.76 -5.70 -0.99
N LEU A 54 0.24 -4.75 -0.22
CA LEU A 54 -1.17 -4.38 -0.30
C LEU A 54 -1.55 -3.72 -1.62
N LEU A 55 -0.73 -2.85 -2.19
CA LEU A 55 -1.02 -2.25 -3.49
C LEU A 55 -1.20 -3.31 -4.57
N LYS A 56 -0.37 -4.35 -4.58
CA LYS A 56 -0.52 -5.48 -5.51
C LYS A 56 -1.82 -6.26 -5.27
N LEU A 57 -2.19 -6.47 -4.01
CA LEU A 57 -3.45 -7.14 -3.68
C LEU A 57 -4.66 -6.31 -4.13
N LEU A 58 -4.63 -5.00 -3.89
CA LEU A 58 -5.67 -4.07 -4.33
C LEU A 58 -5.75 -3.99 -5.85
N ASP A 59 -4.62 -3.96 -6.55
CA ASP A 59 -4.56 -3.97 -8.00
C ASP A 59 -5.16 -5.26 -8.58
N VAL A 60 -4.83 -6.43 -8.02
CA VAL A 60 -5.42 -7.69 -8.47
C VAL A 60 -6.93 -7.73 -8.18
N GLN A 61 -7.33 -7.41 -6.94
CA GLN A 61 -8.71 -7.56 -6.48
C GLN A 61 -9.66 -6.55 -7.11
N TYR A 62 -9.18 -5.33 -7.35
CA TYR A 62 -9.98 -4.22 -7.87
C TYR A 62 -9.49 -3.76 -9.24
N SER A 63 -8.72 -4.59 -9.97
CA SER A 63 -8.24 -4.28 -11.32
C SER A 63 -9.38 -3.78 -12.21
N ASP A 64 -10.51 -4.47 -12.22
CA ASP A 64 -11.69 -4.09 -12.99
C ASP A 64 -12.24 -2.70 -12.62
N LEU A 65 -12.14 -2.31 -11.34
CA LEU A 65 -12.61 -1.00 -10.84
C LEU A 65 -11.54 0.10 -10.95
N LEU A 66 -10.26 -0.23 -10.86
CA LEU A 66 -9.14 0.71 -10.96
C LEU A 66 -8.81 1.01 -12.42
N GLN A 67 -9.04 0.05 -13.32
CA GLN A 67 -8.88 0.22 -14.77
C GLN A 67 -10.04 0.99 -15.42
N LEU A 68 -11.07 1.41 -14.65
CA LEU A 68 -12.29 2.09 -15.10
C LEU A 68 -12.09 3.42 -15.83
N ASN A 69 -10.88 3.82 -16.18
CA ASN A 69 -10.70 4.99 -17.02
C ASN A 69 -9.50 4.92 -17.95
N ARG A 70 -9.19 3.74 -18.51
CA ARG A 70 -8.23 3.67 -19.63
C ARG A 70 -8.62 4.65 -20.74
N SER A 71 -9.92 4.82 -21.02
CA SER A 71 -10.47 5.78 -21.98
C SER A 71 -10.35 7.25 -21.59
N VAL A 72 -10.29 7.60 -20.29
CA VAL A 72 -10.06 8.98 -19.81
C VAL A 72 -8.57 9.27 -19.66
N VAL A 73 -7.77 8.28 -19.26
CA VAL A 73 -6.32 8.40 -19.18
C VAL A 73 -5.72 8.55 -20.57
N THR A 74 -6.15 7.77 -21.56
CA THR A 74 -5.70 7.95 -22.96
C THR A 74 -6.12 9.32 -23.51
N LYS A 75 -7.38 9.73 -23.29
CA LYS A 75 -7.86 11.07 -23.70
C LYS A 75 -7.11 12.24 -23.07
N ARG A 76 -6.47 12.06 -21.90
CA ARG A 76 -5.68 13.12 -21.23
C ARG A 76 -4.19 13.06 -21.53
N LEU A 77 -3.71 11.93 -22.07
CA LEU A 77 -2.31 11.75 -22.48
C LEU A 77 -2.06 12.10 -23.95
N ASP A 78 -3.11 12.17 -24.78
CA ASP A 78 -3.06 12.68 -26.16
C ASP A 78 -3.01 14.23 -26.22
N VAL A 79 -2.16 14.86 -25.39
CA VAL A 79 -1.84 16.30 -25.47
C VAL A 79 -0.50 16.51 -26.17
#